data_AF-A0AAV0N5A9-F1
#
_entry.id   AF-A0AAV0N5A9-F1
#
_cell.length_a   1.000
_cell.length_b   1.000
_cell.length_c   1.000
_cell.angle_alpha   90.00
_cell.angle_beta   90.00
_cell.angle_gamma   90.00
#
_symmetry.space_group_name_H-M   'P 1'
#
loop_
_entity.id
_entity.type
_entity.pdbx_description
1 polymer ?
#
loop_
_entity_poly.entity_id
_entity_poly.type
_entity_poly.pdbx_seq_one_letter_code
_entity_poly.pdbx_strand_id
1 'polypeptide(L)'
;MKRLKSYYSHFRHHQGASADRRRWIFPLAIGSLFSLFLLLLTTVSSPAGVPIFPFYRSIYSFSSKFVEPKLQPLPVSTLPPPPRFAYLISGSKGDGNMLKRTLLALYHPNNRYVVHLDAESPPEERADLADFVRDHRVFVKFGNVKMITKANLVTYRGPTMVANTLHAAAILLQGRRRSVPTAFKLFTGSAWMVLSRPFIDYTIWGWDNLPRTTLMYYSNFISSPEGYFHTVICNALEFRNTTVNSDLHFIAWDNPPKQHPHHLTIADMDKMVESNAPFARKFRQDDPVLDRVDSELLSRGPGMFTPGGWCIGSRGENGTDPCSIIGNTTVVRPGPGAKRLETLIGSLLSTENFRPRQCKMMKKEKSLIAFIEHVSILGTGNER
;
A
#
# COMPACT_ATOMS: atom_id res chain seq x y z
N MET A 1 -65.73 31.71 -28.45
CA MET A 1 -64.67 31.44 -29.45
C MET A 1 -63.30 31.24 -28.79
N LYS A 2 -63.04 30.08 -28.15
CA LYS A 2 -61.78 29.81 -27.41
C LYS A 2 -60.79 28.85 -28.12
N ARG A 3 -61.03 28.47 -29.39
CA ARG A 3 -60.19 27.50 -30.13
C ARG A 3 -59.22 28.06 -31.19
N LEU A 4 -59.30 29.33 -31.59
CA LEU A 4 -58.33 29.90 -32.57
C LEU A 4 -57.03 30.48 -31.95
N LYS A 5 -57.05 30.93 -30.68
CA LYS A 5 -55.83 31.50 -30.05
C LYS A 5 -54.73 30.48 -29.77
N SER A 6 -55.05 29.18 -29.70
CA SER A 6 -54.09 28.09 -29.49
C SER A 6 -53.29 27.72 -30.74
N TYR A 7 -53.79 28.04 -31.94
CA TYR A 7 -53.13 27.69 -33.20
C TYR A 7 -52.00 28.68 -33.55
N TYR A 8 -52.19 29.97 -33.25
CA TYR A 8 -51.22 31.03 -33.54
C TYR A 8 -50.06 31.16 -32.53
N SER A 9 -50.19 30.64 -31.30
CA SER A 9 -49.05 30.61 -30.36
C SER A 9 -48.02 29.54 -30.73
N HIS A 10 -48.47 28.40 -31.27
CA HIS A 10 -47.61 27.26 -31.59
C HIS A 10 -46.70 27.52 -32.81
N PHE A 11 -47.16 28.34 -33.78
CA PHE A 11 -46.36 28.69 -34.96
C PHE A 11 -45.24 29.70 -34.64
N ARG A 12 -45.42 30.57 -33.65
CA ARG A 12 -44.44 31.61 -33.30
C ARG A 12 -43.20 31.06 -32.57
N HIS A 13 -43.34 29.94 -31.85
CA HIS A 13 -42.21 29.29 -31.17
C HIS A 13 -41.32 28.46 -32.10
N HIS A 14 -41.84 27.92 -33.22
CA HIS A 14 -41.03 27.11 -34.14
C HIS A 14 -40.13 27.91 -35.09
N GLN A 15 -40.45 29.17 -35.40
CA GLN A 15 -39.59 30.00 -36.26
C GLN A 15 -38.36 30.57 -35.54
N GLY A 16 -38.33 30.61 -34.20
CA GLY A 16 -37.16 31.03 -33.43
C GLY A 16 -36.06 29.96 -33.29
N ALA A 17 -36.40 28.67 -33.44
CA ALA A 17 -35.51 27.56 -33.07
C ALA A 17 -34.58 27.05 -34.20
N SER A 18 -34.77 27.48 -35.45
CA SER A 18 -33.94 27.02 -36.59
C SER A 18 -32.67 27.84 -36.81
N ALA A 19 -32.63 29.09 -36.32
CA ALA A 19 -31.52 30.02 -36.54
C ALA A 19 -30.31 29.77 -35.62
N ASP A 20 -30.52 29.26 -34.40
CA ASP A 20 -29.42 28.99 -33.45
C ASP A 20 -28.68 27.67 -33.72
N ARG A 21 -29.33 26.68 -34.36
CA ARG A 21 -28.77 25.32 -34.53
C ARG A 21 -27.58 25.23 -35.50
N ARG A 22 -27.19 26.33 -36.16
CA ARG A 22 -26.05 26.38 -37.11
C ARG A 22 -24.93 27.33 -36.69
N ARG A 23 -25.06 28.08 -35.59
CA ARG A 23 -24.06 29.08 -35.17
C ARG A 23 -22.71 28.47 -34.78
N TRP A 24 -22.69 27.22 -34.32
CA TRP A 24 -21.45 26.48 -34.00
C TRP A 24 -20.74 25.89 -35.22
N ILE A 25 -21.43 25.77 -36.36
CA ILE A 25 -20.85 25.15 -37.58
C ILE A 25 -19.79 26.08 -38.19
N PHE A 26 -20.06 27.40 -38.23
CA PHE A 26 -19.14 28.39 -38.77
C PHE A 26 -17.79 28.47 -38.02
N PRO A 27 -17.71 28.66 -36.69
CA PRO A 27 -16.43 28.68 -35.98
C PRO A 27 -15.69 27.35 -36.05
N LEU A 28 -16.40 26.22 -36.10
CA LEU A 28 -15.78 24.89 -36.21
C LEU A 28 -15.22 24.64 -37.62
N ALA A 29 -15.92 25.10 -38.67
CA ALA A 29 -15.41 25.09 -40.05
C ALA A 29 -14.23 26.05 -40.25
N ILE A 30 -14.29 27.26 -39.69
CA ILE A 30 -13.18 28.24 -39.72
C ILE A 30 -11.95 27.69 -38.99
N GLY A 31 -12.13 27.10 -37.79
CA GLY A 31 -11.04 26.46 -37.05
C GLY A 31 -10.43 25.26 -37.78
N SER A 32 -11.26 24.45 -38.44
CA SER A 32 -10.81 23.34 -39.29
C SER A 32 -9.98 23.84 -40.49
N LEU A 33 -10.48 24.84 -41.22
CA LEU A 33 -9.78 25.45 -42.35
C LEU A 33 -8.46 26.12 -41.93
N PHE A 34 -8.44 26.80 -40.78
CA PHE A 34 -7.22 27.43 -40.25
C PHE A 34 -6.17 26.38 -39.83
N SER A 35 -6.59 25.27 -39.23
CA SER A 35 -5.71 24.14 -38.88
C SER A 35 -5.12 23.46 -40.13
N LEU A 36 -5.96 23.21 -41.15
CA LEU A 36 -5.52 22.70 -42.46
C LEU A 36 -4.56 23.65 -43.17
N PHE A 37 -4.81 24.96 -43.11
CA PHE A 37 -3.92 25.98 -43.68
C PHE A 37 -2.55 26.03 -42.97
N LEU A 38 -2.53 25.96 -41.64
CA LEU A 38 -1.28 25.87 -40.88
C LEU A 38 -0.49 24.58 -41.19
N LEU A 39 -1.17 23.44 -41.33
CA LEU A 39 -0.54 22.19 -41.80
C LEU A 39 0.04 22.34 -43.22
N LEU A 40 -0.69 22.98 -44.14
CA LEU A 40 -0.20 23.23 -45.50
C LEU A 40 1.04 24.13 -45.51
N LEU A 41 1.09 25.15 -44.64
CA LEU A 41 2.26 26.01 -44.46
C LEU A 41 3.50 25.27 -43.91
N THR A 42 3.32 24.14 -43.22
CA THR A 42 4.45 23.28 -42.80
C THR A 42 4.93 22.31 -43.88
N THR A 43 4.13 22.05 -44.92
CA THR A 43 4.49 21.11 -46.01
C THR A 43 4.96 21.81 -47.29
N VAL A 44 4.63 23.09 -47.49
CA VAL A 44 5.16 23.90 -48.60
C VAL A 44 6.63 24.26 -48.32
N SER A 45 7.51 23.32 -48.66
CA SER A 45 8.96 23.52 -48.63
C SER A 45 9.40 24.32 -49.85
N SER A 46 10.26 25.32 -49.63
CA SER A 46 11.03 25.97 -50.70
C SER A 46 11.92 24.95 -51.43
N PRO A 47 12.23 25.11 -52.73
CA PRO A 47 13.10 24.18 -53.49
C PRO A 47 14.50 23.93 -52.89
N ALA A 48 14.92 24.72 -51.90
CA ALA A 48 16.20 24.62 -51.21
C ALA A 48 16.18 23.91 -49.84
N GLY A 49 15.05 23.33 -49.41
CA GLY A 49 15.03 22.33 -48.33
C GLY A 49 15.35 22.81 -46.91
N VAL A 50 14.96 24.03 -46.52
CA VAL A 50 15.12 24.57 -45.15
C VAL A 50 13.78 24.99 -44.53
N PRO A 51 13.41 24.51 -43.32
CA PRO A 51 12.17 24.89 -42.65
C PRO A 51 12.25 26.28 -41.99
N ILE A 52 11.14 27.02 -42.01
CA ILE A 52 11.11 28.49 -41.83
C ILE A 52 10.85 28.95 -40.38
N PHE A 53 10.61 28.05 -39.42
CA PHE A 53 10.33 28.42 -38.01
C PHE A 53 11.54 28.22 -37.06
N PRO A 54 12.04 29.28 -36.39
CA PRO A 54 13.24 29.21 -35.55
C PRO A 54 12.92 28.77 -34.12
N PHE A 55 12.76 27.47 -33.89
CA PHE A 55 12.87 26.94 -32.53
C PHE A 55 14.36 26.88 -32.12
N TYR A 56 14.74 27.78 -31.21
CA TYR A 56 16.09 27.90 -30.65
C TYR A 56 16.65 26.56 -30.15
N ARG A 57 17.49 25.90 -30.97
CA ARG A 57 18.49 24.93 -30.48
C ARG A 57 19.76 25.69 -30.12
N SER A 58 19.82 26.16 -28.87
CA SER A 58 21.02 26.76 -28.31
C SER A 58 22.11 25.70 -28.08
N ILE A 59 22.89 25.38 -29.12
CA ILE A 59 24.11 24.57 -28.99
C ILE A 59 25.26 25.50 -28.58
N TYR A 60 25.37 25.78 -27.28
CA TYR A 60 26.61 26.35 -26.76
C TYR A 60 27.68 25.27 -26.73
N SER A 61 28.68 25.41 -27.60
CA SER A 61 29.93 24.67 -27.51
C SER A 61 30.72 25.18 -26.30
N PHE A 62 30.50 24.58 -25.14
CA PHE A 62 31.37 24.76 -23.97
C PHE A 62 32.49 23.71 -24.00
N SER A 63 33.68 24.16 -24.37
CA SER A 63 34.93 23.46 -24.06
C SER A 63 35.12 23.42 -22.55
N SER A 64 34.64 22.35 -21.89
CA SER A 64 35.01 22.08 -20.50
C SER A 64 36.42 21.46 -20.47
N LYS A 65 37.33 22.08 -19.72
CA LYS A 65 38.60 21.45 -19.37
C LYS A 65 38.30 20.30 -18.41
N PHE A 66 38.23 19.09 -18.97
CA PHE A 66 37.92 17.85 -18.26
C PHE A 66 39.05 17.50 -17.28
N VAL A 67 38.87 17.81 -15.99
CA VAL A 67 39.80 17.46 -14.91
C VAL A 67 39.43 16.08 -14.35
N GLU A 68 39.65 15.05 -15.15
CA GLU A 68 39.42 13.65 -14.74
C GLU A 68 40.69 12.80 -14.89
N PRO A 69 41.70 13.00 -14.01
CA PRO A 69 42.63 11.92 -13.70
C PRO A 69 42.90 11.77 -12.19
N LYS A 70 42.05 12.30 -11.30
CA LYS A 70 42.21 12.21 -9.83
C LYS A 70 40.98 11.72 -9.05
N LEU A 71 39.92 11.32 -9.72
CA LEU A 71 38.85 10.54 -9.09
C LEU A 71 39.24 9.06 -9.14
N GLN A 72 39.68 8.49 -8.01
CA GLN A 72 39.69 7.04 -7.88
C GLN A 72 38.23 6.58 -7.75
N PRO A 73 37.72 5.72 -8.65
CA PRO A 73 36.37 5.19 -8.50
C PRO A 73 36.33 4.35 -7.21
N LEU A 74 35.45 4.73 -6.29
CA LEU A 74 35.15 3.91 -5.12
C LEU A 74 34.68 2.53 -5.61
N PRO A 75 35.13 1.42 -4.99
CA PRO A 75 34.76 0.08 -5.43
C PRO A 75 33.24 -0.08 -5.37
N VAL A 76 32.62 -0.19 -6.54
CA VAL A 76 31.18 -0.43 -6.67
C VAL A 76 30.91 -1.82 -6.12
N SER A 77 30.15 -1.90 -5.03
CA SER A 77 29.71 -3.18 -4.45
C SER A 77 28.99 -4.01 -5.51
N THR A 78 29.43 -5.25 -5.69
CA THR A 78 28.82 -6.22 -6.64
C THR A 78 27.48 -6.76 -6.15
N LEU A 79 27.14 -6.52 -4.89
CA LEU A 79 25.84 -6.89 -4.30
C LEU A 79 24.82 -5.75 -4.48
N PRO A 80 23.55 -6.05 -4.80
CA PRO A 80 22.50 -5.05 -4.86
C PRO A 80 22.31 -4.37 -3.50
N PRO A 81 21.89 -3.09 -3.46
CA PRO A 81 21.62 -2.39 -2.21
C PRO A 81 20.50 -3.11 -1.43
N PRO A 82 20.53 -3.08 -0.08
CA PRO A 82 19.52 -3.74 0.73
C PRO A 82 18.08 -3.33 0.37
N PRO A 83 17.11 -4.27 0.40
CA PRO A 83 15.72 -3.97 0.10
C PRO A 83 15.16 -2.92 1.07
N ARG A 84 14.27 -2.06 0.55
CA ARG A 84 13.59 -1.02 1.32
C ARG A 84 12.13 -1.42 1.49
N PHE A 85 11.69 -1.53 2.74
CA PHE A 85 10.30 -1.86 3.06
C PHE A 85 9.47 -0.60 3.31
N ALA A 86 8.16 -0.71 3.08
CA ALA A 86 7.19 0.30 3.39
C ALA A 86 6.10 -0.33 4.27
N TYR A 87 5.97 0.15 5.51
CA TYR A 87 5.04 -0.40 6.50
C TYR A 87 3.83 0.51 6.66
N LEU A 88 2.64 -0.08 6.68
CA LEU A 88 1.47 0.51 7.34
C LEU A 88 1.37 -0.12 8.73
N ILE A 89 1.46 0.70 9.77
CA ILE A 89 1.22 0.29 11.15
C ILE A 89 -0.08 0.96 11.59
N SER A 90 -1.14 0.18 11.79
CA SER A 90 -2.47 0.70 12.14
C SER A 90 -2.97 0.05 13.42
N GLY A 91 -3.61 0.86 14.27
CA GLY A 91 -4.30 0.42 15.49
C GLY A 91 -5.67 1.08 15.66
N SER A 92 -6.34 0.67 16.72
CA SER A 92 -7.63 1.15 17.20
C SER A 92 -7.52 1.68 18.63
N LYS A 93 -8.64 2.03 19.25
CA LYS A 93 -8.72 2.64 20.59
C LYS A 93 -7.93 1.82 21.63
N GLY A 94 -6.95 2.46 22.27
CA GLY A 94 -6.05 1.86 23.25
C GLY A 94 -4.72 1.33 22.70
N ASP A 95 -4.60 1.16 21.37
CA ASP A 95 -3.36 0.65 20.75
C ASP A 95 -2.23 1.70 20.70
N GLY A 96 -2.45 2.97 21.06
CA GLY A 96 -1.47 4.05 20.88
C GLY A 96 -0.06 3.73 21.40
N ASN A 97 0.06 3.16 22.60
CA ASN A 97 1.33 2.74 23.17
C ASN A 97 1.91 1.48 22.47
N MET A 98 1.07 0.54 22.05
CA MET A 98 1.51 -0.61 21.26
C MET A 98 2.04 -0.17 19.89
N LEU A 99 1.39 0.79 19.23
CA LEU A 99 1.86 1.38 17.96
C LEU A 99 3.23 2.05 18.11
N LYS A 100 3.46 2.81 19.20
CA LYS A 100 4.78 3.37 19.52
C LYS A 100 5.82 2.26 19.68
N ARG A 101 5.52 1.23 20.49
CA ARG A 101 6.41 0.08 20.75
C ARG A 101 6.77 -0.68 19.48
N THR A 102 5.79 -0.97 18.62
CA THR A 102 5.96 -1.67 17.34
C THR A 102 6.68 -0.82 16.30
N LEU A 103 6.40 0.49 16.21
CA LEU A 103 7.12 1.38 15.30
C LEU A 103 8.62 1.41 15.63
N LEU A 104 8.97 1.54 16.91
CA LEU A 104 10.37 1.48 17.37
C LEU A 104 11.01 0.09 17.14
N ALA A 105 10.25 -1.00 17.29
CA ALA A 105 10.73 -2.36 16.99
C ALA A 105 11.09 -2.55 15.51
N LEU A 106 10.28 -1.99 14.61
CA LEU A 106 10.42 -2.16 13.15
C LEU A 106 11.28 -1.09 12.49
N TYR A 107 11.73 -0.07 13.22
CA TYR A 107 12.34 1.11 12.60
C TYR A 107 13.71 0.83 11.99
N HIS A 108 13.89 1.32 10.76
CA HIS A 108 15.16 1.35 10.06
C HIS A 108 15.21 2.61 9.16
N PRO A 109 16.32 3.37 9.12
CA PRO A 109 16.41 4.61 8.35
C PRO A 109 16.07 4.49 6.86
N ASN A 110 16.39 3.35 6.23
CA ASN A 110 16.11 3.15 4.80
C ASN A 110 14.63 2.82 4.52
N ASN A 111 13.87 2.35 5.49
CA ASN A 111 12.47 1.97 5.30
C ASN A 111 11.55 3.21 5.33
N ARG A 112 10.27 3.02 5.01
CA ARG A 112 9.21 4.05 5.10
C ARG A 112 8.07 3.54 5.96
N TYR A 113 7.44 4.44 6.71
CA TYR A 113 6.39 4.10 7.67
C TYR A 113 5.20 5.03 7.51
N VAL A 114 4.00 4.47 7.42
CA VAL A 114 2.73 5.16 7.59
C VAL A 114 2.08 4.64 8.87
N VAL A 115 1.82 5.55 9.80
CA VAL A 115 1.16 5.25 11.09
C VAL A 115 -0.29 5.72 11.03
N HIS A 116 -1.21 4.90 11.51
CA HIS A 116 -2.64 5.22 11.58
C HIS A 116 -3.22 4.78 12.92
N LEU A 117 -4.00 5.65 13.54
CA LEU A 117 -4.84 5.34 14.69
C LEU A 117 -6.25 5.82 14.34
N ASP A 118 -7.24 4.95 14.51
CA ASP A 118 -8.56 5.14 13.91
C ASP A 118 -9.38 6.30 14.51
N ALA A 119 -10.45 6.68 13.82
CA ALA A 119 -11.31 7.77 14.26
C ALA A 119 -12.13 7.48 15.54
N GLU A 120 -12.27 6.21 15.97
CA GLU A 120 -12.91 5.83 17.24
C GLU A 120 -11.98 6.05 18.45
N SER A 121 -10.67 6.08 18.20
CA SER A 121 -9.66 6.39 19.21
C SER A 121 -9.80 7.85 19.71
N PRO A 122 -9.72 8.09 21.03
CA PRO A 122 -9.77 9.42 21.63
C PRO A 122 -8.89 10.46 20.92
N PRO A 123 -9.34 11.72 20.80
CA PRO A 123 -8.53 12.79 20.22
C PRO A 123 -7.17 12.97 20.91
N GLU A 124 -7.12 12.79 22.23
CA GLU A 124 -5.91 12.87 23.05
C GLU A 124 -4.91 11.74 22.71
N GLU A 125 -5.37 10.49 22.60
CA GLU A 125 -4.53 9.34 22.21
C GLU A 125 -3.94 9.54 20.79
N ARG A 126 -4.75 10.08 19.88
CA ARG A 126 -4.29 10.43 18.52
C ARG A 126 -3.34 11.62 18.49
N ALA A 127 -3.51 12.60 19.37
CA ALA A 127 -2.58 13.72 19.50
C ALA A 127 -1.24 13.26 20.08
N ASP A 128 -1.24 12.48 21.15
CA ASP A 128 -0.05 11.89 21.77
C ASP A 128 0.77 11.03 20.77
N LEU A 129 0.11 10.21 19.95
CA LEU A 129 0.79 9.46 18.90
C LEU A 129 1.35 10.37 17.78
N ALA A 130 0.64 11.44 17.43
CA ALA A 130 1.09 12.41 16.42
C ALA A 130 2.28 13.25 16.92
N ASP A 131 2.24 13.69 18.16
CA ASP A 131 3.31 14.43 18.85
C ASP A 131 4.55 13.55 18.96
N PHE A 132 4.40 12.29 19.38
CA PHE A 132 5.50 11.32 19.36
C PHE A 132 6.12 11.17 17.97
N VAL A 133 5.33 11.00 16.90
CA VAL A 133 5.88 10.88 15.53
C VAL A 133 6.56 12.18 15.07
N ARG A 134 6.01 13.34 15.42
CA ARG A 134 6.50 14.67 15.03
C ARG A 134 7.80 15.05 15.74
N ASP A 135 7.91 14.75 17.03
CA ASP A 135 8.96 15.32 17.89
C ASP A 135 10.13 14.34 18.12
N HIS A 136 9.97 13.07 17.76
CA HIS A 136 11.01 12.06 17.90
C HIS A 136 12.22 12.33 16.98
N ARG A 137 13.35 12.73 17.59
CA ARG A 137 14.58 13.21 16.93
C ARG A 137 15.03 12.40 15.71
N VAL A 138 14.96 11.06 15.79
CA VAL A 138 15.37 10.17 14.68
C VAL A 138 14.38 10.22 13.50
N PHE A 139 13.07 10.30 13.77
CA PHE A 139 12.05 10.38 12.71
C PHE A 139 12.11 11.73 11.99
N VAL A 140 12.33 12.81 12.74
CA VAL A 140 12.60 14.16 12.18
C VAL A 140 13.83 14.13 11.28
N LYS A 141 14.94 13.54 11.74
CA LYS A 141 16.21 13.50 10.99
C LYS A 141 16.09 12.78 9.64
N PHE A 142 15.28 11.73 9.55
CA PHE A 142 15.14 10.92 8.33
C PHE A 142 13.88 11.20 7.50
N GLY A 143 12.87 11.88 8.07
CA GLY A 143 11.61 12.23 7.38
C GLY A 143 10.82 11.03 6.85
N ASN A 144 11.10 9.82 7.35
CA ASN A 144 10.64 8.55 6.77
C ASN A 144 9.45 7.92 7.50
N VAL A 145 8.95 8.55 8.57
CA VAL A 145 7.70 8.20 9.26
C VAL A 145 6.66 9.30 8.98
N LYS A 146 5.44 8.90 8.61
CA LYS A 146 4.30 9.81 8.43
C LYS A 146 3.09 9.27 9.17
N MET A 147 2.38 10.12 9.91
CA MET A 147 1.09 9.75 10.49
C MET A 147 -0.07 10.24 9.61
N ILE A 148 -1.11 9.41 9.47
CA ILE A 148 -2.40 9.83 8.91
C ILE A 148 -3.14 10.63 10.00
N THR A 149 -3.00 11.95 9.99
CA THR A 149 -3.59 12.85 11.00
C THR A 149 -5.09 13.04 10.83
N LYS A 150 -5.59 13.02 9.59
CA LYS A 150 -7.02 12.88 9.30
C LYS A 150 -7.40 11.41 9.41
N ALA A 151 -7.61 10.95 10.64
CA ALA A 151 -7.92 9.56 10.97
C ALA A 151 -9.11 9.04 10.15
N ASN A 152 -8.96 7.82 9.62
CA ASN A 152 -10.05 7.10 8.97
C ASN A 152 -10.83 6.31 10.03
N LEU A 153 -12.15 6.24 9.89
CA LEU A 153 -12.95 5.25 10.61
C LEU A 153 -12.67 3.87 10.00
N VAL A 154 -12.21 2.90 10.79
CA VAL A 154 -11.87 1.55 10.32
C VAL A 154 -12.78 0.53 10.99
N THR A 155 -13.85 0.16 10.28
CA THR A 155 -14.75 -0.93 10.68
C THR A 155 -14.09 -2.30 10.49
N TYR A 156 -14.15 -3.16 11.52
CA TYR A 156 -13.61 -4.52 11.48
C TYR A 156 -14.29 -5.37 10.40
N ARG A 157 -13.51 -6.15 9.64
CA ARG A 157 -13.91 -6.89 8.43
C ARG A 157 -14.56 -6.04 7.31
N GLY A 158 -14.69 -4.73 7.50
CA GLY A 158 -15.36 -3.82 6.58
C GLY A 158 -14.45 -3.26 5.48
N PRO A 159 -15.05 -2.57 4.50
CA PRO A 159 -14.35 -2.07 3.31
C PRO A 159 -13.41 -0.92 3.63
N THR A 160 -13.64 -0.22 4.75
CA THR A 160 -12.79 0.84 5.29
C THR A 160 -11.39 0.35 5.61
N MET A 161 -11.21 -0.93 5.96
CA MET A 161 -9.88 -1.50 6.19
C MET A 161 -9.07 -1.57 4.88
N VAL A 162 -9.70 -2.01 3.78
CA VAL A 162 -9.08 -1.98 2.44
C VAL A 162 -8.80 -0.54 2.01
N ALA A 163 -9.76 0.37 2.22
CA ALA A 163 -9.58 1.78 1.89
C ALA A 163 -8.42 2.43 2.67
N ASN A 164 -8.22 2.06 3.95
CA ASN A 164 -7.10 2.56 4.74
C ASN A 164 -5.74 2.05 4.23
N THR A 165 -5.66 0.76 3.88
CA THR A 165 -4.46 0.18 3.25
C THR A 165 -4.14 0.86 1.91
N LEU A 166 -5.15 1.09 1.06
CA LEU A 166 -4.96 1.80 -0.21
C LEU A 166 -4.61 3.29 -0.02
N HIS A 167 -5.14 3.95 1.03
CA HIS A 167 -4.78 5.33 1.36
C HIS A 167 -3.31 5.45 1.80
N ALA A 168 -2.86 4.58 2.70
CA ALA A 168 -1.46 4.51 3.11
C ALA A 168 -0.53 4.20 1.92
N ALA A 169 -0.91 3.24 1.08
CA ALA A 169 -0.19 2.91 -0.14
C ALA A 169 -0.12 4.09 -1.14
N ALA A 170 -1.19 4.88 -1.27
CA ALA A 170 -1.18 6.09 -2.09
C ALA A 170 -0.26 7.19 -1.52
N ILE A 171 -0.21 7.36 -0.20
CA ILE A 171 0.75 8.25 0.49
C ILE A 171 2.21 7.82 0.24
N LEU A 172 2.45 6.52 0.10
CA LEU A 172 3.78 5.95 -0.18
C LEU A 172 4.21 6.07 -1.65
N LEU A 173 3.27 6.21 -2.60
CA LEU A 173 3.51 6.12 -4.05
C LEU A 173 3.20 7.36 -4.90
N GLN A 174 2.29 8.22 -4.46
CA GLN A 174 1.92 9.55 -5.00
C GLN A 174 2.29 9.88 -6.48
N GLY A 175 1.46 9.47 -7.46
CA GLY A 175 1.64 9.84 -8.89
C GLY A 175 0.51 9.53 -9.89
N ARG A 176 -0.41 10.50 -10.11
CA ARG A 176 -1.36 10.65 -11.28
C ARG A 176 -2.54 9.65 -11.44
N ARG A 177 -3.60 10.00 -12.21
CA ARG A 177 -5.02 9.58 -11.94
C ARG A 177 -5.85 9.16 -13.19
N ARG A 178 -6.79 8.19 -13.03
CA ARG A 178 -7.93 7.74 -13.93
C ARG A 178 -7.56 6.75 -15.08
N SER A 179 -8.43 5.88 -15.68
CA SER A 179 -9.92 5.80 -15.82
C SER A 179 -10.60 4.37 -15.67
N VAL A 180 -11.66 4.00 -16.46
CA VAL A 180 -12.88 3.18 -16.05
C VAL A 180 -13.19 1.82 -16.79
N PRO A 181 -14.11 0.92 -16.29
CA PRO A 181 -13.83 -0.54 -16.24
C PRO A 181 -14.85 -1.66 -16.69
N THR A 182 -14.34 -2.92 -16.67
CA THR A 182 -14.97 -4.29 -16.59
C THR A 182 -13.92 -5.35 -16.13
N ALA A 183 -14.11 -6.67 -15.92
CA ALA A 183 -15.02 -7.48 -15.07
C ALA A 183 -14.41 -8.92 -14.85
N PHE A 184 -14.56 -9.60 -13.69
CA PHE A 184 -13.81 -10.84 -13.32
C PHE A 184 -14.38 -11.62 -12.09
N LYS A 185 -13.61 -12.58 -11.52
CA LYS A 185 -13.97 -13.57 -10.45
C LYS A 185 -13.20 -13.36 -9.12
N LEU A 186 -13.64 -14.00 -8.02
CA LEU A 186 -13.25 -13.69 -6.62
C LEU A 186 -12.37 -14.76 -5.92
N PHE A 187 -11.56 -14.35 -4.93
CA PHE A 187 -10.65 -15.17 -4.09
C PHE A 187 -10.60 -14.66 -2.62
N THR A 188 -10.08 -15.45 -1.68
CA THR A 188 -9.94 -15.09 -0.23
C THR A 188 -8.66 -15.63 0.41
N GLY A 189 -8.14 -14.95 1.44
CA GLY A 189 -6.93 -15.30 2.22
C GLY A 189 -6.75 -14.38 3.44
N SER A 190 -5.54 -14.22 3.99
CA SER A 190 -5.29 -13.45 5.22
C SER A 190 -5.43 -11.93 5.03
N ALA A 191 -6.01 -11.20 5.99
CA ALA A 191 -6.01 -9.73 5.94
C ALA A 191 -4.60 -9.11 6.05
N TRP A 192 -3.61 -9.89 6.48
CA TRP A 192 -2.19 -9.49 6.59
C TRP A 192 -1.43 -10.02 5.38
N MET A 193 -0.51 -9.22 4.84
CA MET A 193 0.16 -9.55 3.57
C MET A 193 1.37 -8.68 3.32
N VAL A 194 2.38 -9.24 2.66
CA VAL A 194 3.50 -8.50 2.09
C VAL A 194 3.28 -8.37 0.59
N LEU A 195 3.07 -7.14 0.13
CA LEU A 195 2.74 -6.84 -1.27
C LEU A 195 3.92 -6.13 -1.96
N SER A 196 4.26 -6.57 -3.17
CA SER A 196 5.36 -5.98 -3.93
C SER A 196 4.99 -4.60 -4.46
N ARG A 197 5.97 -3.70 -4.57
CA ARG A 197 5.73 -2.34 -5.11
C ARG A 197 5.06 -2.36 -6.50
N PRO A 198 5.50 -3.18 -7.50
CA PRO A 198 4.82 -3.24 -8.79
C PRO A 198 3.36 -3.66 -8.70
N PHE A 199 3.00 -4.56 -7.77
CA PHE A 199 1.61 -4.97 -7.56
C PHE A 199 0.76 -3.88 -6.92
N ILE A 200 1.31 -3.10 -5.99
CA ILE A 200 0.61 -1.93 -5.45
C ILE A 200 0.48 -0.82 -6.51
N ASP A 201 1.53 -0.55 -7.29
CA ASP A 201 1.47 0.40 -8.41
C ASP A 201 0.38 -0.01 -9.41
N TYR A 202 0.26 -1.31 -9.73
CA TYR A 202 -0.87 -1.85 -10.51
C TYR A 202 -2.23 -1.67 -9.79
N THR A 203 -2.31 -1.89 -8.48
CA THR A 203 -3.56 -1.78 -7.71
C THR A 203 -4.10 -0.35 -7.65
N ILE A 204 -3.23 0.66 -7.55
CA ILE A 204 -3.63 2.08 -7.46
C ILE A 204 -3.69 2.74 -8.86
N TRP A 205 -2.64 2.55 -9.66
CA TRP A 205 -2.40 3.28 -10.90
C TRP A 205 -2.59 2.44 -12.16
N GLY A 206 -2.73 1.11 -12.05
CA GLY A 206 -2.87 0.21 -13.18
C GLY A 206 -4.00 0.64 -14.12
N TRP A 207 -3.72 0.63 -15.42
CA TRP A 207 -4.71 0.97 -16.44
C TRP A 207 -5.82 -0.09 -16.52
N ASP A 208 -5.51 -1.32 -16.11
CA ASP A 208 -6.47 -2.40 -15.91
C ASP A 208 -7.51 -2.05 -14.84
N ASN A 209 -8.64 -2.69 -15.00
CA ASN A 209 -9.91 -2.49 -14.34
C ASN A 209 -10.13 -3.45 -13.17
N LEU A 210 -9.42 -4.58 -13.19
CA LEU A 210 -9.47 -5.60 -12.15
C LEU A 210 -9.36 -5.01 -10.73
N PRO A 211 -8.35 -4.19 -10.37
CA PRO A 211 -8.27 -3.58 -9.03
C PRO A 211 -9.49 -2.74 -8.63
N ARG A 212 -10.10 -2.02 -9.59
CA ARG A 212 -11.16 -1.01 -9.33
C ARG A 212 -12.51 -1.67 -9.11
N THR A 213 -12.92 -2.55 -10.02
CA THR A 213 -14.17 -3.29 -9.85
C THR A 213 -14.07 -4.26 -8.67
N THR A 214 -12.87 -4.77 -8.35
CA THR A 214 -12.69 -5.62 -7.16
C THR A 214 -12.94 -4.77 -5.91
N LEU A 215 -12.53 -3.50 -5.92
CA LEU A 215 -12.74 -2.58 -4.81
C LEU A 215 -14.22 -2.23 -4.64
N MET A 216 -14.97 -2.04 -5.74
CA MET A 216 -16.43 -1.85 -5.71
C MET A 216 -17.20 -3.09 -5.27
N TYR A 217 -16.74 -4.29 -5.62
CA TYR A 217 -17.36 -5.52 -5.14
C TYR A 217 -17.11 -5.68 -3.63
N TYR A 218 -15.84 -5.60 -3.22
CA TYR A 218 -15.46 -5.74 -1.82
C TYR A 218 -15.87 -4.54 -0.95
N SER A 219 -16.31 -3.41 -1.54
CA SER A 219 -16.91 -2.32 -0.76
C SER A 219 -18.23 -2.71 -0.08
N ASN A 220 -18.86 -3.80 -0.51
CA ASN A 220 -20.13 -4.31 0.02
C ASN A 220 -20.02 -5.77 0.51
N PHE A 221 -18.80 -6.26 0.78
CA PHE A 221 -18.54 -7.65 1.15
C PHE A 221 -17.88 -7.74 2.53
N ILE A 222 -18.43 -8.58 3.42
CA ILE A 222 -17.88 -8.86 4.75
C ILE A 222 -16.54 -9.60 4.61
N SER A 223 -15.54 -9.24 5.40
CA SER A 223 -14.15 -9.67 5.24
C SER A 223 -13.53 -9.15 3.93
N SER A 224 -13.80 -7.88 3.61
CA SER A 224 -13.21 -7.17 2.47
C SER A 224 -11.67 -7.32 2.33
N PRO A 225 -10.86 -7.13 3.40
CA PRO A 225 -9.40 -7.23 3.31
C PRO A 225 -8.88 -8.66 3.09
N GLU A 226 -9.61 -9.66 3.56
CA GLU A 226 -9.30 -11.07 3.31
C GLU A 226 -9.51 -11.42 1.83
N GLY A 227 -10.46 -10.78 1.13
CA GLY A 227 -10.76 -11.08 -0.27
C GLY A 227 -10.05 -10.22 -1.32
N TYR A 228 -9.93 -8.92 -1.08
CA TYR A 228 -9.58 -7.92 -2.10
C TYR A 228 -8.26 -8.21 -2.81
N PHE A 229 -7.13 -8.22 -2.09
CA PHE A 229 -5.81 -8.31 -2.72
C PHE A 229 -5.54 -9.69 -3.33
N HIS A 230 -6.01 -10.78 -2.70
CA HIS A 230 -5.97 -12.14 -3.26
C HIS A 230 -6.70 -12.22 -4.61
N THR A 231 -7.86 -11.56 -4.69
CA THR A 231 -8.65 -11.50 -5.92
C THR A 231 -7.89 -10.77 -7.02
N VAL A 232 -7.34 -9.60 -6.71
CA VAL A 232 -6.59 -8.80 -7.70
C VAL A 232 -5.32 -9.54 -8.15
N ILE A 233 -4.52 -10.10 -7.24
CA ILE A 233 -3.24 -10.72 -7.60
C ILE A 233 -3.39 -12.02 -8.39
N CYS A 234 -4.45 -12.81 -8.12
CA CYS A 234 -4.64 -14.10 -8.79
C CYS A 234 -5.38 -14.03 -10.13
N ASN A 235 -6.16 -12.96 -10.39
CA ASN A 235 -6.74 -12.72 -11.72
C ASN A 235 -5.77 -11.94 -12.65
N ALA A 236 -4.81 -11.20 -12.10
CA ALA A 236 -3.84 -10.46 -12.91
C ALA A 236 -2.79 -11.39 -13.53
N LEU A 237 -2.76 -11.47 -14.88
CA LEU A 237 -1.88 -12.39 -15.61
C LEU A 237 -0.39 -12.18 -15.32
N GLU A 238 0.00 -10.93 -15.05
CA GLU A 238 1.36 -10.48 -14.73
C GLU A 238 1.82 -10.93 -13.33
N PHE A 239 0.90 -11.07 -12.36
CA PHE A 239 1.23 -11.28 -10.94
C PHE A 239 0.83 -12.66 -10.39
N ARG A 240 -0.09 -13.39 -11.02
CA ARG A 240 -0.56 -14.71 -10.54
C ARG A 240 0.60 -15.70 -10.24
N ASN A 241 1.66 -15.64 -11.04
CA ASN A 241 2.84 -16.51 -10.95
C ASN A 241 3.93 -15.98 -9.97
N THR A 242 3.70 -14.85 -9.30
CA THR A 242 4.59 -14.29 -8.27
C THR A 242 4.03 -14.43 -6.86
N THR A 243 2.95 -15.20 -6.68
CA THR A 243 2.27 -15.39 -5.39
C THR A 243 2.95 -16.45 -4.54
N VAL A 244 3.25 -16.14 -3.28
CA VAL A 244 3.69 -17.11 -2.25
C VAL A 244 2.53 -17.30 -1.27
N ASN A 245 2.17 -18.54 -0.96
CA ASN A 245 1.02 -18.82 -0.09
C ASN A 245 1.40 -18.77 1.40
N SER A 246 1.78 -17.57 1.87
CA SER A 246 2.07 -17.25 3.27
C SER A 246 1.94 -15.75 3.51
N ASP A 247 1.39 -15.35 4.66
CA ASP A 247 1.38 -13.96 5.14
C ASP A 247 2.57 -13.62 6.05
N LEU A 248 3.50 -14.56 6.22
CA LEU A 248 4.69 -14.48 7.09
C LEU A 248 4.38 -14.24 8.59
N HIS A 249 3.16 -14.54 9.05
CA HIS A 249 2.79 -14.48 10.46
C HIS A 249 2.69 -15.86 11.10
N PHE A 250 3.25 -16.01 12.30
CA PHE A 250 2.82 -17.06 13.22
C PHE A 250 1.46 -16.69 13.83
N ILE A 251 0.50 -17.60 13.73
CA ILE A 251 -0.86 -17.43 14.26
C ILE A 251 -1.27 -18.74 14.94
N ALA A 252 -1.41 -18.71 16.26
CA ALA A 252 -1.96 -19.83 17.02
C ALA A 252 -3.49 -19.74 17.11
N TRP A 253 -4.16 -20.89 17.16
CA TRP A 253 -5.60 -21.01 17.35
C TRP A 253 -5.87 -22.00 18.48
N ASP A 254 -6.91 -21.73 19.27
CA ASP A 254 -7.44 -22.69 20.22
C ASP A 254 -8.04 -23.92 19.50
N ASN A 255 -8.22 -25.03 20.21
CA ASN A 255 -8.97 -26.19 19.72
C ASN A 255 -10.18 -26.46 20.64
N PRO A 256 -11.43 -26.34 20.17
CA PRO A 256 -11.84 -25.88 18.83
C PRO A 256 -11.52 -24.39 18.60
N PRO A 257 -11.38 -23.94 17.34
CA PRO A 257 -10.98 -22.56 17.06
C PRO A 257 -12.09 -21.56 17.40
N LYS A 258 -11.70 -20.44 18.00
CA LYS A 258 -12.60 -19.33 18.37
C LYS A 258 -12.72 -18.30 17.23
N GLN A 259 -13.60 -17.33 17.42
CA GLN A 259 -13.77 -16.12 16.58
C GLN A 259 -12.44 -15.44 16.18
N HIS A 260 -11.49 -15.39 17.12
CA HIS A 260 -10.20 -14.76 16.95
C HIS A 260 -9.07 -15.74 17.29
N PRO A 261 -7.85 -15.52 16.75
CA PRO A 261 -6.67 -16.27 17.15
C PRO A 261 -6.43 -16.28 18.66
N HIS A 262 -5.63 -17.25 19.11
CA HIS A 262 -5.14 -17.28 20.48
C HIS A 262 -4.38 -15.98 20.81
N HIS A 263 -4.45 -15.53 22.06
CA HIS A 263 -3.58 -14.47 22.56
C HIS A 263 -2.27 -15.10 23.00
N LEU A 264 -1.22 -14.93 22.21
CA LEU A 264 0.11 -15.50 22.45
C LEU A 264 0.67 -15.02 23.79
N THR A 265 1.20 -15.95 24.56
CA THR A 265 1.79 -15.72 25.89
C THR A 265 3.23 -16.24 25.95
N ILE A 266 3.91 -16.12 27.09
CA ILE A 266 5.24 -16.71 27.30
C ILE A 266 5.28 -18.21 26.95
N ALA A 267 4.18 -18.95 27.17
CA ALA A 267 4.08 -20.38 26.86
C ALA A 267 4.13 -20.71 25.35
N ASP A 268 4.00 -19.72 24.48
CA ASP A 268 4.08 -19.89 23.02
C ASP A 268 5.41 -19.43 22.43
N MET A 269 6.36 -18.94 23.25
CA MET A 269 7.65 -18.42 22.78
C MET A 269 8.43 -19.41 21.89
N ASP A 270 8.55 -20.66 22.32
CA ASP A 270 9.30 -21.67 21.58
C ASP A 270 8.65 -21.94 20.21
N LYS A 271 7.32 -22.12 20.17
CA LYS A 271 6.54 -22.28 18.93
C LYS A 271 6.67 -21.06 18.00
N MET A 272 6.68 -19.85 18.55
CA MET A 272 6.91 -18.63 17.76
C MET A 272 8.28 -18.65 17.10
N VAL A 273 9.34 -19.01 17.84
CA VAL A 273 10.72 -19.06 17.31
C VAL A 273 10.88 -20.20 16.30
N GLU A 274 10.37 -21.40 16.60
CA GLU A 274 10.42 -22.59 15.73
C GLU A 274 9.65 -22.40 14.42
N SER A 275 8.59 -21.58 14.41
CA SER A 275 7.84 -21.26 13.18
C SER A 275 8.68 -20.58 12.10
N ASN A 276 9.84 -20.02 12.47
CA ASN A 276 10.70 -19.18 11.63
C ASN A 276 10.02 -17.91 11.07
N ALA A 277 8.79 -17.59 11.49
CA ALA A 277 8.05 -16.43 11.02
C ALA A 277 8.70 -15.11 11.53
N PRO A 278 8.84 -14.09 10.66
CA PRO A 278 9.32 -12.77 11.08
C PRO A 278 8.30 -11.95 11.87
N PHE A 279 7.01 -12.34 11.85
CA PHE A 279 5.92 -11.70 12.59
C PHE A 279 5.08 -12.74 13.33
N ALA A 280 4.35 -12.31 14.37
CA ALA A 280 3.42 -13.15 15.11
C ALA A 280 2.19 -12.34 15.54
N ARG A 281 1.04 -13.01 15.70
CA ARG A 281 -0.20 -12.39 16.23
C ARG A 281 -1.12 -13.41 16.92
N LYS A 282 -1.94 -13.01 17.90
CA LYS A 282 -2.09 -11.66 18.48
C LYS A 282 -1.57 -11.64 19.92
N PHE A 283 -1.08 -10.48 20.36
CA PHE A 283 -0.65 -10.27 21.75
C PHE A 283 -1.76 -9.56 22.53
N ARG A 284 -1.70 -9.58 23.87
CA ARG A 284 -2.42 -8.59 24.69
C ARG A 284 -1.54 -7.35 24.86
N GLN A 285 -2.18 -6.22 25.17
CA GLN A 285 -1.46 -5.05 25.65
C GLN A 285 -0.73 -5.41 26.95
N ASP A 286 0.51 -4.94 27.05
CA ASP A 286 1.41 -5.09 28.21
C ASP A 286 1.60 -6.55 28.70
N ASP A 287 1.42 -7.53 27.80
CA ASP A 287 1.72 -8.94 28.09
C ASP A 287 3.24 -9.15 28.22
N PRO A 288 3.75 -9.79 29.30
CA PRO A 288 5.18 -10.02 29.52
C PRO A 288 5.90 -10.76 28.39
N VAL A 289 5.18 -11.49 27.53
CA VAL A 289 5.77 -12.08 26.31
C VAL A 289 6.40 -11.03 25.39
N LEU A 290 5.86 -9.81 25.34
CA LEU A 290 6.39 -8.72 24.51
C LEU A 290 7.77 -8.26 25.01
N ASP A 291 7.97 -8.19 26.33
CA ASP A 291 9.26 -7.85 26.93
C ASP A 291 10.30 -8.94 26.68
N ARG A 292 9.85 -10.19 26.66
CA ARG A 292 10.68 -11.35 26.30
C ARG A 292 11.06 -11.36 24.82
N VAL A 293 10.14 -11.00 23.92
CA VAL A 293 10.46 -10.80 22.48
C VAL A 293 11.44 -9.64 22.28
N ASP A 294 11.23 -8.50 22.93
CA ASP A 294 12.11 -7.34 22.80
C ASP A 294 13.53 -7.63 23.31
N SER A 295 13.66 -8.31 24.46
CA SER A 295 14.96 -8.64 25.04
C SER A 295 15.67 -9.82 24.35
N GLU A 296 15.01 -10.97 24.19
CA GLU A 296 15.65 -12.20 23.68
C GLU A 296 15.77 -12.25 22.16
N LEU A 297 14.78 -11.72 21.42
CA LEU A 297 14.73 -11.84 19.94
C LEU A 297 15.17 -10.58 19.21
N LEU A 298 14.90 -9.40 19.78
CA LEU A 298 15.25 -8.09 19.20
C LEU A 298 16.44 -7.40 19.89
N SER A 299 16.91 -7.90 21.04
CA SER A 299 18.05 -7.35 21.79
C SER A 299 17.92 -5.86 22.15
N ARG A 300 16.69 -5.39 22.41
CA ARG A 300 16.36 -3.99 22.75
C ARG A 300 15.73 -3.88 24.13
N GLY A 301 15.85 -2.70 24.73
CA GLY A 301 15.14 -2.34 25.96
C GLY A 301 13.88 -1.49 25.70
N PRO A 302 13.10 -1.16 26.74
CA PRO A 302 11.90 -0.34 26.63
C PRO A 302 12.20 1.01 25.99
N GLY A 303 11.39 1.41 25.00
CA GLY A 303 11.52 2.70 24.29
C GLY A 303 12.74 2.83 23.36
N MET A 304 13.62 1.83 23.28
CA MET A 304 14.81 1.84 22.42
C MET A 304 14.49 1.32 21.01
N PHE A 305 15.32 1.61 20.02
CA PHE A 305 15.23 0.94 18.72
C PHE A 305 15.73 -0.51 18.77
N THR A 306 15.31 -1.34 17.80
CA THR A 306 16.00 -2.62 17.51
C THR A 306 17.40 -2.31 16.96
N PRO A 307 18.50 -2.70 17.64
CA PRO A 307 19.85 -2.39 17.19
C PRO A 307 20.17 -3.07 15.86
N GLY A 308 20.70 -2.28 14.91
CA GLY A 308 21.14 -2.74 13.60
C GLY A 308 22.52 -2.20 13.23
N GLY A 309 23.01 -2.52 12.03
CA GLY A 309 24.32 -2.04 11.56
C GLY A 309 24.44 -0.51 11.39
N TRP A 310 23.32 0.21 11.44
CA TRP A 310 23.22 1.66 11.45
C TRP A 310 23.38 2.29 12.86
N CYS A 311 23.40 1.47 13.91
CA CYS A 311 23.55 1.90 15.30
C CYS A 311 25.00 1.67 15.74
N ILE A 312 25.76 2.76 15.96
CA ILE A 312 27.21 2.71 16.28
C ILE A 312 27.54 3.25 17.67
N GLY A 313 26.53 3.65 18.46
CA GLY A 313 26.74 4.05 19.85
C GLY A 313 27.17 2.85 20.69
N SER A 314 28.16 3.05 21.55
CA SER A 314 28.52 2.05 22.57
C SER A 314 27.33 1.83 23.50
N ARG A 315 27.05 0.57 23.82
CA ARG A 315 26.13 0.20 24.91
C ARG A 315 26.84 0.49 26.24
N GLY A 316 26.80 1.75 26.67
CA GLY A 316 27.44 2.19 27.91
C GLY A 316 26.81 1.55 29.14
N GLU A 317 27.53 1.59 30.26
CA GLU A 317 27.12 1.01 31.56
C GLU A 317 25.75 1.55 32.04
N ASN A 318 25.38 2.76 31.62
CA ASN A 318 24.09 3.41 31.89
C ASN A 318 22.93 2.97 30.96
N GLY A 319 23.11 1.95 30.10
CA GLY A 319 22.03 1.43 29.24
C GLY A 319 21.62 2.34 28.07
N THR A 320 22.49 3.25 27.62
CA THR A 320 22.22 4.21 26.53
C THR A 320 21.87 3.52 25.21
N ASP A 321 20.87 4.03 24.49
CA ASP A 321 20.44 3.47 23.19
C ASP A 321 21.58 3.57 22.14
N PRO A 322 22.12 2.44 21.63
CA PRO A 322 23.19 2.43 20.64
C PRO A 322 22.79 3.09 19.30
N CYS A 323 21.49 3.19 19.02
CA CYS A 323 20.94 3.85 17.84
C CYS A 323 20.83 5.38 17.99
N SER A 324 21.17 5.93 19.18
CA SER A 324 21.35 7.38 19.37
C SER A 324 22.48 7.94 18.51
N ILE A 325 23.54 7.15 18.28
CA ILE A 325 24.62 7.51 17.37
C ILE A 325 24.44 6.73 16.06
N ILE A 326 24.13 7.48 15.02
CA ILE A 326 23.76 6.97 13.69
C ILE A 326 25.02 6.80 12.84
N GLY A 327 25.29 5.56 12.43
CA GLY A 327 26.33 5.20 11.46
C GLY A 327 25.78 5.03 10.05
N ASN A 328 26.42 4.18 9.25
CA ASN A 328 26.03 3.96 7.86
C ASN A 328 24.73 3.12 7.76
N THR A 329 23.69 3.71 7.17
CA THR A 329 22.36 3.09 7.04
C THR A 329 22.30 1.96 6.00
N THR A 330 23.32 1.78 5.16
CA THR A 330 23.37 0.67 4.19
C THR A 330 23.98 -0.62 4.75
N VAL A 331 24.56 -0.56 5.96
CA VAL A 331 25.22 -1.72 6.59
C VAL A 331 24.18 -2.62 7.24
N VAL A 332 23.93 -3.78 6.63
CA VAL A 332 23.11 -4.84 7.20
C VAL A 332 24.02 -5.91 7.81
N ARG A 333 23.73 -6.31 9.05
CA ARG A 333 24.41 -7.40 9.75
C ARG A 333 23.39 -8.52 10.02
N PRO A 334 23.42 -9.64 9.29
CA PRO A 334 22.49 -10.76 9.53
C PRO A 334 22.65 -11.32 10.94
N GLY A 335 21.58 -11.34 11.73
CA GLY A 335 21.50 -12.00 13.03
C GLY A 335 20.71 -13.31 12.98
N PRO A 336 20.45 -13.96 14.13
CA PRO A 336 19.70 -15.22 14.20
C PRO A 336 18.32 -15.14 13.53
N GLY A 337 17.62 -14.01 13.65
CA GLY A 337 16.34 -13.78 12.96
C GLY A 337 16.45 -13.76 11.42
N ALA A 338 17.58 -13.32 10.87
CA ALA A 338 17.82 -13.38 9.43
C ALA A 338 18.02 -14.83 8.95
N LYS A 339 18.68 -15.68 9.76
CA LYS A 339 18.83 -17.12 9.46
C LYS A 339 17.48 -17.85 9.52
N ARG A 340 16.62 -17.54 10.49
CA ARG A 340 15.24 -18.06 10.55
C ARG A 340 14.45 -17.68 9.30
N LEU A 341 14.48 -16.39 8.92
CA LEU A 341 13.79 -15.90 7.72
C LEU A 341 14.32 -16.58 6.44
N GLU A 342 15.64 -16.77 6.32
CA GLU A 342 16.25 -17.52 5.20
C GLU A 342 15.69 -18.95 5.09
N THR A 343 15.62 -19.69 6.21
CA THR A 343 15.03 -21.03 6.28
C THR A 343 13.56 -21.04 5.85
N LEU A 344 12.75 -20.09 6.35
CA LEU A 344 11.35 -19.97 5.98
C LEU A 344 11.17 -19.68 4.48
N ILE A 345 11.92 -18.70 3.95
CA ILE A 345 11.84 -18.32 2.53
C ILE A 345 12.32 -19.46 1.62
N GLY A 346 13.38 -20.19 1.99
CA GLY A 346 13.83 -21.37 1.27
C GLY A 346 12.76 -22.46 1.18
N SER A 347 12.05 -22.72 2.29
CA SER A 347 10.93 -23.65 2.33
C SER A 347 9.73 -23.18 1.48
N LEU A 348 9.35 -21.90 1.60
CA LEU A 348 8.21 -21.32 0.85
C LEU A 348 8.45 -21.25 -0.66
N LEU A 349 9.70 -21.09 -1.10
CA LEU A 349 10.10 -21.02 -2.50
C LEU A 349 10.51 -22.37 -3.10
N SER A 350 10.38 -23.48 -2.35
CA SER A 350 10.70 -24.82 -2.84
C SER A 350 9.80 -25.25 -4.00
N THR A 351 10.27 -26.23 -4.78
CA THR A 351 9.55 -26.79 -5.94
C THR A 351 8.18 -27.37 -5.57
N GLU A 352 8.05 -27.93 -4.37
CA GLU A 352 6.84 -28.57 -3.84
C GLU A 352 5.84 -27.55 -3.28
N ASN A 353 6.35 -26.45 -2.72
CA ASN A 353 5.54 -25.46 -1.99
C ASN A 353 5.14 -24.27 -2.86
N PHE A 354 6.02 -23.78 -3.73
CA PHE A 354 5.76 -22.55 -4.48
C PHE A 354 4.77 -22.79 -5.62
N ARG A 355 5.21 -23.40 -6.73
CA ARG A 355 4.42 -23.55 -7.96
C ARG A 355 3.09 -24.29 -7.78
N PRO A 356 2.99 -25.41 -7.04
CA PRO A 356 1.74 -26.15 -6.92
C PRO A 356 0.65 -25.41 -6.15
N ARG A 357 1.01 -24.47 -5.26
CA ARG A 357 0.08 -23.77 -4.36
C ARG A 357 -0.34 -22.38 -4.84
N GLN A 358 0.28 -21.83 -5.90
CA GLN A 358 -0.04 -20.49 -6.43
C GLN A 358 -1.50 -20.42 -6.90
N CYS A 359 -2.26 -19.46 -6.37
CA CYS A 359 -3.62 -19.12 -6.78
C CYS A 359 -4.59 -20.32 -6.94
N LYS A 360 -4.41 -21.36 -6.13
CA LYS A 360 -5.34 -22.50 -6.10
C LYS A 360 -6.59 -22.13 -5.31
N MET A 361 -7.74 -22.21 -5.97
CA MET A 361 -9.02 -22.22 -5.25
C MET A 361 -9.11 -23.48 -4.40
N MET A 362 -9.28 -23.31 -3.09
CA MET A 362 -9.70 -24.40 -2.20
C MET A 362 -11.05 -24.92 -2.71
N LYS A 363 -11.09 -26.13 -3.26
CA LYS A 363 -12.36 -26.85 -3.48
C LYS A 363 -12.93 -27.14 -2.11
N LYS A 364 -13.96 -26.39 -1.69
CA LYS A 364 -14.76 -26.75 -0.53
C LYS A 364 -15.51 -28.04 -0.85
N GLU A 365 -15.06 -29.16 -0.31
CA GLU A 365 -15.93 -30.33 -0.18
C GLU A 365 -17.15 -29.95 0.67
N LYS A 366 -18.31 -30.54 0.38
CA LYS A 366 -19.59 -30.19 1.00
C LYS A 366 -19.75 -30.71 2.44
N SER A 367 -18.65 -30.90 3.17
CA SER A 367 -18.66 -31.27 4.59
C SER A 367 -17.96 -30.18 5.40
N LEU A 368 -18.56 -29.82 6.54
CA LEU A 368 -18.29 -28.61 7.31
C LEU A 368 -18.45 -27.29 6.53
N ILE A 369 -19.70 -26.81 6.49
CA ILE A 369 -19.93 -25.37 6.70
C ILE A 369 -19.57 -25.05 8.16
N ALA A 370 -18.27 -25.05 8.44
CA ALA A 370 -17.71 -24.33 9.57
C ALA A 370 -17.30 -22.95 9.06
N PHE A 371 -18.30 -22.09 8.89
CA PHE A 371 -18.09 -20.69 9.25
C PHE A 371 -17.78 -20.70 10.75
N ILE A 372 -16.49 -20.76 11.08
CA ILE A 372 -15.96 -19.94 12.16
C ILE A 372 -15.91 -18.55 11.52
N GLU A 373 -17.01 -17.81 11.44
CA GLU A 373 -18.11 -17.75 12.43
C GLU A 373 -19.50 -17.52 11.79
N HIS A 374 -20.52 -18.17 12.34
CA HIS A 374 -21.93 -17.91 12.00
C HIS A 374 -22.77 -17.79 13.28
N VAL A 375 -23.59 -16.74 13.32
CA VAL A 375 -25.03 -16.72 13.68
C VAL A 375 -25.39 -15.29 14.10
N SER A 376 -26.00 -14.54 13.19
CA SER A 376 -26.98 -13.51 13.57
C SER A 376 -28.34 -14.11 13.25
N ILE A 377 -29.10 -14.45 14.28
CA ILE A 377 -30.48 -14.90 14.13
C ILE A 377 -31.29 -13.69 13.61
N LEU A 378 -31.62 -13.68 12.32
CA LEU A 378 -32.81 -12.96 11.88
C LEU A 378 -33.99 -13.73 12.43
N GLY A 379 -34.58 -13.22 13.50
CA GLY A 379 -35.77 -13.80 14.09
C GLY A 379 -36.90 -13.81 13.07
N THR A 380 -37.28 -14.99 12.61
CA THR A 380 -38.57 -15.18 11.95
C THR A 380 -39.65 -14.89 12.99
N GLY A 381 -40.30 -13.74 12.88
CA GLY A 381 -41.50 -13.47 13.67
C GLY A 381 -42.54 -14.55 13.39
N ASN A 382 -43.03 -15.21 14.43
CA ASN A 382 -44.17 -16.10 14.30
C ASN A 382 -45.41 -15.26 13.99
N GLU A 383 -46.08 -15.57 12.89
CA GLU A 383 -47.47 -15.15 12.71
C GLU A 383 -48.38 -16.08 13.53
N ARG A 384 -49.36 -15.47 14.20
CA ARG A 384 -50.42 -16.05 15.06
C ARG A 384 -50.03 -16.32 16.51
#